data_AF-A0A3A4J2L0-F1
#
_entry.id   AF-A0A3A4J2L0-F1
#
_cell.length_a   1.000
_cell.length_b   1.000
_cell.length_c   1.000
_cell.angle_alpha   90.00
_cell.angle_beta   90.00
_cell.angle_gamma   90.00
#
_symmetry.space_group_name_H-M   'P 1'
#
loop_
_entity.id
_entity.type
_entity.pdbx_description
1 polymer ?
#
loop_
_entity_poly.entity_id
_entity_poly.type
_entity_poly.pdbx_seq_one_letter_code
_entity_poly.pdbx_strand_id
1 'polypeptide(L)'
;MRYQTPKRVQQLQAQFPELKHIIERFKRGDGPAHRTSILVQRADPAFLYSYAEIADGERNYVAPFNDETLRKGCVATRYQFLFFVEANGAINDEIAYKDFRKAFCIDLLLARTSKLPAINRIILLSVLTWHKEQDVLTAASNLGEYQGTDLEIIIYQAPKCGWYELLVSTDLSKNVPIERMIDVIILGCRPERPDVQRFHAELNKIAKEFSTQVYAKGLKALIDRSKIRGMSGTFNGVELMSWVAAGRVALTLQRGSHDLTFAVAEGEYYNVGLHSMSGTVEEIRSLVVDLTAGWSALNEAERAQQYQDNQKVSLF
;
A
#
# COMPACT_ATOMS: atom_id res chain seq x y z
N MET A 1 -13.64 0.68 -1.35
CA MET A 1 -14.29 0.96 -2.66
C MET A 1 -15.79 1.14 -2.44
N ARG A 2 -16.53 1.93 -3.22
CA ARG A 2 -17.99 2.11 -3.01
C ARG A 2 -18.79 1.18 -3.92
N TYR A 3 -19.80 0.51 -3.38
CA TYR A 3 -20.74 -0.28 -4.17
C TYR A 3 -21.60 0.60 -5.08
N GLN A 4 -21.94 0.07 -6.23
CA GLN A 4 -22.66 0.77 -7.27
C GLN A 4 -24.13 0.38 -7.31
N THR A 5 -24.98 1.30 -7.75
CA THR A 5 -26.38 1.01 -8.01
C THR A 5 -26.52 0.13 -9.26
N PRO A 6 -27.60 -0.68 -9.38
CA PRO A 6 -27.82 -1.51 -10.58
C PRO A 6 -27.78 -0.71 -11.90
N LYS A 7 -28.36 0.49 -11.91
CA LYS A 7 -28.31 1.41 -13.07
C LYS A 7 -26.87 1.79 -13.44
N ARG A 8 -26.01 2.07 -12.44
CA ARG A 8 -24.61 2.41 -12.70
C ARG A 8 -23.82 1.21 -13.22
N VAL A 9 -24.08 0.01 -12.69
CA VAL A 9 -23.47 -1.24 -13.19
C VAL A 9 -23.85 -1.47 -14.66
N GLN A 10 -25.13 -1.32 -15.02
CA GLN A 10 -25.59 -1.44 -16.42
C GLN A 10 -24.92 -0.42 -17.34
N GLN A 11 -24.78 0.84 -16.91
CA GLN A 11 -24.04 1.86 -17.69
C GLN A 11 -22.59 1.45 -17.94
N LEU A 12 -21.92 0.90 -16.93
CA LEU A 12 -20.54 0.43 -17.06
C LEU A 12 -20.44 -0.82 -17.93
N GLN A 13 -21.40 -1.74 -17.86
CA GLN A 13 -21.46 -2.89 -18.78
C GLN A 13 -21.68 -2.46 -20.24
N ALA A 14 -22.40 -1.36 -20.48
CA ALA A 14 -22.52 -0.79 -21.83
C ALA A 14 -21.19 -0.17 -22.31
N GLN A 15 -20.40 0.43 -21.40
CA GLN A 15 -19.10 1.01 -21.72
C GLN A 15 -17.98 -0.04 -21.84
N PHE A 16 -18.09 -1.13 -21.07
CA PHE A 16 -17.13 -2.22 -20.96
C PHE A 16 -17.88 -3.55 -21.14
N PRO A 17 -18.21 -3.95 -22.39
CA PRO A 17 -19.07 -5.11 -22.68
C PRO A 17 -18.60 -6.43 -22.04
N GLU A 18 -17.29 -6.61 -21.91
CA GLU A 18 -16.66 -7.76 -21.28
C GLU A 18 -17.09 -7.95 -19.81
N LEU A 19 -17.49 -6.87 -19.11
CA LEU A 19 -17.97 -6.94 -17.74
C LEU A 19 -19.25 -7.77 -17.61
N LYS A 20 -20.09 -7.81 -18.66
CA LYS A 20 -21.29 -8.64 -18.64
C LYS A 20 -20.92 -10.10 -18.43
N HIS A 21 -20.00 -10.59 -19.27
CA HIS A 21 -19.51 -11.96 -19.19
C HIS A 21 -18.80 -12.25 -17.86
N ILE A 22 -17.91 -11.35 -17.42
CA ILE A 22 -17.18 -11.52 -16.15
C ILE A 22 -18.16 -11.58 -14.97
N ILE A 23 -19.09 -10.62 -14.87
CA ILE A 23 -20.05 -10.57 -13.76
C ILE A 23 -20.98 -11.78 -13.76
N GLU A 24 -21.53 -12.16 -14.91
CA GLU A 24 -22.43 -13.32 -15.03
C GLU A 24 -21.74 -14.63 -14.61
N ARG A 25 -20.47 -14.82 -15.00
CA ARG A 25 -19.70 -16.01 -14.63
C ARG A 25 -19.48 -16.17 -13.12
N PHE A 26 -19.24 -15.08 -12.41
CA PHE A 26 -18.88 -15.10 -10.99
C PHE A 26 -20.06 -14.84 -10.03
N LYS A 27 -21.24 -14.54 -10.57
CA LYS A 27 -22.51 -14.64 -9.83
C LYS A 27 -22.85 -16.13 -9.63
N ARG A 28 -22.33 -16.76 -8.57
CA ARG A 28 -22.72 -18.13 -8.20
C ARG A 28 -24.05 -18.17 -7.47
N GLY A 29 -24.97 -18.99 -8.00
CA GLY A 29 -26.16 -19.52 -7.33
C GLY A 29 -27.32 -18.55 -7.19
N ASP A 30 -28.54 -19.09 -7.07
CA ASP A 30 -29.79 -18.36 -6.78
C ASP A 30 -29.82 -17.72 -5.37
N GLY A 31 -28.69 -17.75 -4.65
CA GLY A 31 -28.49 -16.94 -3.47
C GLY A 31 -28.29 -15.47 -3.85
N PRO A 32 -28.64 -14.52 -2.98
CA PRO A 32 -28.56 -13.11 -3.34
C PRO A 32 -27.10 -12.65 -3.49
N ALA A 33 -26.62 -12.52 -4.73
CA ALA A 33 -25.39 -11.79 -5.03
C ALA A 33 -25.69 -10.28 -4.96
N HIS A 34 -25.26 -9.66 -3.86
CA HIS A 34 -25.88 -8.43 -3.36
C HIS A 34 -25.23 -7.13 -3.86
N ARG A 35 -23.92 -7.08 -4.12
CA ARG A 35 -23.27 -5.79 -4.42
C ARG A 35 -22.09 -5.93 -5.38
N THR A 36 -21.96 -4.97 -6.28
CA THR A 36 -20.83 -4.84 -7.21
C THR A 36 -20.22 -3.47 -7.03
N SER A 37 -18.91 -3.40 -6.82
CA SER A 37 -18.14 -2.17 -6.91
C SER A 37 -17.26 -2.22 -8.15
N ILE A 38 -17.22 -1.11 -8.89
CA ILE A 38 -16.40 -1.01 -10.10
C ILE A 38 -15.62 0.31 -10.01
N LEU A 39 -14.31 0.23 -10.06
CA LEU A 39 -13.42 1.37 -10.17
C LEU A 39 -12.80 1.35 -11.57
N VAL A 40 -12.88 2.48 -12.27
CA VAL A 40 -12.19 2.66 -13.55
C VAL A 40 -11.07 3.65 -13.31
N GLN A 41 -9.84 3.23 -13.60
CA GLN A 41 -8.68 4.09 -13.48
C GLN A 41 -7.69 3.79 -14.59
N ARG A 42 -6.76 4.71 -14.82
CA ARG A 42 -5.66 4.48 -15.73
C ARG A 42 -4.56 3.73 -14.98
N ALA A 43 -3.91 2.77 -15.63
CA ALA A 43 -2.73 2.15 -15.05
C ALA A 43 -1.63 3.18 -14.84
N ASP A 44 -0.98 3.08 -13.69
CA ASP A 44 0.14 3.89 -13.26
C ASP A 44 1.29 2.96 -12.79
N PRO A 45 2.47 3.50 -12.46
CA PRO A 45 3.57 2.69 -11.95
C PRO A 45 3.23 1.86 -10.71
N ALA A 46 2.35 2.34 -9.84
CA ALA A 46 1.93 1.61 -8.65
C ALA A 46 1.14 0.33 -8.98
N PHE A 47 0.35 0.34 -10.07
CA PHE A 47 -0.30 -0.87 -10.56
C PHE A 47 0.69 -2.01 -10.84
N LEU A 48 1.90 -1.72 -11.36
CA LEU A 48 2.89 -2.76 -11.66
C LEU A 48 3.35 -3.54 -10.42
N TYR A 49 3.36 -2.88 -9.27
CA TYR A 49 3.72 -3.46 -7.98
C TYR A 49 2.51 -3.80 -7.12
N SER A 50 1.31 -3.63 -7.66
CA SER A 50 0.12 -4.20 -7.04
C SER A 50 0.25 -5.72 -7.07
N TYR A 51 0.05 -6.28 -5.88
CA TYR A 51 -0.13 -7.69 -5.67
C TYR A 51 -1.63 -7.93 -5.49
N ALA A 52 -2.14 -9.03 -6.01
CA ALA A 52 -3.40 -9.54 -5.50
C ALA A 52 -3.08 -10.35 -4.27
N GLU A 53 -3.66 -9.95 -3.14
CA GLU A 53 -3.69 -10.71 -1.90
C GLU A 53 -4.10 -12.18 -2.15
N ILE A 54 -3.12 -13.03 -2.48
CA ILE A 54 -3.31 -14.48 -2.42
C ILE A 54 -3.24 -14.83 -0.96
N ALA A 55 -4.43 -15.14 -0.43
CA ALA A 55 -4.61 -15.93 0.77
C ALA A 55 -3.62 -17.09 0.74
N ASP A 56 -2.78 -17.16 1.77
CA ASP A 56 -1.68 -18.12 1.89
C ASP A 56 -2.13 -19.52 1.46
N GLY A 57 -1.33 -20.16 0.61
CA GLY A 57 -1.71 -21.34 -0.18
C GLY A 57 -1.96 -22.63 0.61
N GLU A 58 -2.18 -22.52 1.92
CA GLU A 58 -2.56 -23.61 2.83
C GLU A 58 -3.74 -23.24 3.75
N ARG A 59 -4.22 -21.99 3.74
CA ARG A 59 -5.34 -21.54 4.59
C ARG A 59 -6.18 -20.51 3.83
N ASN A 60 -7.44 -20.86 3.56
CA ASN A 60 -8.48 -19.89 3.25
C ASN A 60 -8.36 -18.75 4.27
N TYR A 61 -7.91 -17.57 3.85
CA TYR A 61 -7.88 -16.42 4.74
C TYR A 61 -9.33 -16.05 5.01
N VAL A 62 -9.82 -16.50 6.17
CA VAL A 62 -10.93 -15.90 6.89
C VAL A 62 -10.35 -14.64 7.50
N ALA A 63 -10.35 -13.55 6.74
CA ALA A 63 -10.32 -12.26 7.41
C ALA A 63 -11.64 -12.21 8.19
N PRO A 64 -11.63 -12.06 9.53
CA PRO A 64 -12.73 -11.35 10.13
C PRO A 64 -12.66 -9.95 9.52
N PHE A 65 -13.34 -9.74 8.39
CA PHE A 65 -13.72 -8.41 7.94
C PHE A 65 -14.75 -7.94 8.98
N ASN A 66 -14.26 -7.59 10.16
CA ASN A 66 -15.01 -6.89 11.17
C ASN A 66 -15.11 -5.41 10.77
N ASP A 67 -15.44 -5.18 9.49
CA ASP A 67 -16.02 -3.92 9.10
C ASP A 67 -17.46 -4.00 9.62
N GLU A 68 -17.67 -3.45 10.82
CA GLU A 68 -18.98 -3.39 11.50
C GLU A 68 -20.08 -2.83 10.58
N THR A 69 -19.70 -2.16 9.48
CA THR A 69 -20.61 -1.57 8.50
C THR A 69 -21.04 -2.51 7.37
N LEU A 70 -20.32 -3.60 7.08
CA LEU A 70 -20.56 -4.40 5.88
C LEU A 70 -21.43 -5.63 6.12
N ARG A 71 -21.06 -6.53 7.05
CA ARG A 71 -21.83 -7.74 7.42
C ARG A 71 -21.39 -8.29 8.80
N LYS A 72 -21.90 -7.74 9.90
CA LYS A 72 -21.59 -8.19 11.27
C LYS A 72 -21.84 -9.70 11.44
N GLY A 73 -20.90 -10.42 12.06
CA GLY A 73 -20.99 -11.87 12.30
C GLY A 73 -20.83 -12.72 11.03
N CYS A 74 -20.15 -12.19 10.00
CA CYS A 74 -19.82 -12.91 8.78
C CYS A 74 -18.31 -12.88 8.53
N VAL A 75 -17.83 -13.91 7.85
CA VAL A 75 -16.46 -14.04 7.36
C VAL A 75 -16.48 -14.15 5.85
N ALA A 76 -15.44 -13.65 5.16
CA ALA A 76 -15.34 -13.74 3.71
C ALA A 76 -14.11 -14.53 3.28
N THR A 77 -14.25 -15.28 2.19
CA THR A 77 -13.12 -15.72 1.37
C THR A 77 -12.97 -14.83 0.15
N ARG A 78 -11.73 -14.55 -0.25
CA ARG A 78 -11.42 -13.70 -1.40
C ARG A 78 -10.70 -14.52 -2.47
N TYR A 79 -11.20 -14.45 -3.69
CA TYR A 79 -10.55 -15.00 -4.88
C TYR A 79 -10.28 -13.89 -5.88
N GLN A 80 -9.08 -13.83 -6.45
CA GLN A 80 -8.71 -12.77 -7.37
C GLN A 80 -8.36 -13.29 -8.76
N PHE A 81 -8.79 -12.55 -9.77
CA PHE A 81 -8.59 -12.85 -11.18
C PHE A 81 -8.09 -11.61 -11.92
N LEU A 82 -7.18 -11.80 -12.88
CA LEU A 82 -6.80 -10.78 -13.86
C LEU A 82 -7.27 -11.20 -15.24
N PHE A 83 -7.92 -10.27 -15.93
CA PHE A 83 -8.30 -10.43 -17.33
C PHE A 83 -7.53 -9.43 -18.19
N PHE A 84 -6.91 -9.93 -19.26
CA PHE A 84 -6.24 -9.10 -20.26
C PHE A 84 -7.18 -8.91 -21.44
N VAL A 85 -7.60 -7.66 -21.67
CA VAL A 85 -8.68 -7.35 -22.60
C VAL A 85 -8.15 -6.50 -23.74
N GLU A 86 -8.46 -6.93 -24.96
CA GLU A 86 -8.03 -6.27 -26.19
C GLU A 86 -8.86 -5.04 -26.52
N ALA A 87 -8.42 -4.29 -27.54
CA ALA A 87 -9.13 -3.09 -28.00
C ALA A 87 -10.58 -3.36 -28.46
N ASN A 88 -10.82 -4.54 -29.03
CA ASN A 88 -12.14 -5.00 -29.48
C ASN A 88 -13.03 -5.55 -28.32
N GLY A 89 -12.52 -5.58 -27.08
CA GLY A 89 -13.24 -6.13 -25.93
C GLY A 89 -13.09 -7.65 -25.73
N ALA A 90 -12.32 -8.34 -26.58
CA ALA A 90 -12.03 -9.76 -26.38
C ALA A 90 -11.12 -9.98 -25.18
N ILE A 91 -11.43 -10.99 -24.37
CA ILE A 91 -10.56 -11.45 -23.28
C ILE A 91 -9.51 -12.37 -23.90
N ASN A 92 -8.26 -11.91 -23.97
CA ASN A 92 -7.13 -12.67 -24.53
C ASN A 92 -6.57 -13.67 -23.53
N ASP A 93 -6.60 -13.32 -22.24
CA ASP A 93 -6.04 -14.16 -21.19
C ASP A 93 -6.74 -13.92 -19.85
N GLU A 94 -6.73 -14.95 -19.02
CA GLU A 94 -7.28 -14.96 -17.66
C GLU A 94 -6.30 -15.65 -16.72
N ILE A 95 -6.02 -15.00 -15.60
CA ILE A 95 -5.14 -15.53 -14.56
C ILE A 95 -5.91 -15.57 -13.26
N ALA A 96 -6.08 -16.76 -12.69
CA ALA A 96 -6.48 -16.90 -11.30
C ALA A 96 -5.24 -16.76 -10.42
N TYR A 97 -5.26 -15.84 -9.46
CA TYR A 97 -4.07 -15.55 -8.68
C TYR A 97 -3.59 -16.71 -7.80
N LYS A 98 -4.47 -17.66 -7.45
CA LYS A 98 -4.07 -18.92 -6.79
C LYS A 98 -2.93 -19.65 -7.52
N ASP A 99 -2.79 -19.45 -8.83
CA ASP A 99 -1.80 -20.11 -9.68
C ASP A 99 -0.43 -19.39 -9.64
N PHE A 100 -0.35 -18.20 -9.04
CA PHE A 100 0.84 -17.34 -9.03
C PHE A 100 1.10 -16.72 -7.64
N ARG A 101 1.26 -17.57 -6.61
CA ARG A 101 1.64 -17.15 -5.24
C ARG A 101 2.75 -16.09 -5.30
N LYS A 102 2.45 -14.88 -4.80
CA LYS A 102 3.40 -13.75 -4.68
C LYS A 102 3.86 -13.11 -6.00
N ALA A 103 3.19 -13.32 -7.13
CA ALA A 103 3.53 -12.59 -8.37
C ALA A 103 2.97 -11.16 -8.36
N PHE A 104 3.81 -10.19 -8.70
CA PHE A 104 3.35 -8.83 -8.97
C PHE A 104 2.77 -8.74 -10.39
N CYS A 105 1.92 -7.74 -10.64
CA CYS A 105 1.41 -7.44 -11.98
C CYS A 105 2.54 -7.28 -13.02
N ILE A 106 3.68 -6.71 -12.62
CA ILE A 106 4.87 -6.59 -13.48
C ILE A 106 5.39 -7.96 -13.95
N ASP A 107 5.40 -8.99 -13.10
CA ASP A 107 5.83 -10.34 -13.50
C ASP A 107 4.92 -10.91 -14.59
N LEU A 108 3.62 -10.74 -14.40
CA LEU A 108 2.59 -11.26 -15.31
C LEU A 108 2.61 -10.55 -16.66
N LEU A 109 2.92 -9.25 -16.66
CA LEU A 109 3.07 -8.42 -17.85
C LEU A 109 4.36 -8.72 -18.60
N LEU A 110 5.49 -8.88 -17.90
CA LEU A 110 6.76 -9.27 -18.51
C LEU A 110 6.64 -10.62 -19.23
N ALA A 111 5.93 -11.58 -18.63
CA ALA A 111 5.62 -12.87 -19.27
C ALA A 111 4.73 -12.75 -20.53
N ARG A 112 4.11 -11.59 -20.75
CA ARG A 112 3.16 -11.30 -21.85
C ARG A 112 3.63 -10.16 -22.76
N THR A 113 4.91 -9.82 -22.73
CA THR A 113 5.46 -8.65 -23.45
C THR A 113 5.05 -8.62 -24.93
N SER A 114 5.02 -9.76 -25.61
CA SER A 114 4.60 -9.87 -27.02
C SER A 114 3.13 -9.57 -27.28
N LYS A 115 2.26 -9.70 -26.26
CA LYS A 115 0.82 -9.45 -26.36
C LYS A 115 0.43 -8.03 -25.94
N LEU A 116 1.32 -7.29 -25.28
CA LEU A 116 1.04 -5.93 -24.76
C LEU A 116 0.48 -4.95 -25.80
N PRO A 117 0.92 -4.95 -27.08
CA PRO A 117 0.37 -4.03 -28.06
C PRO A 117 -1.13 -4.22 -28.32
N ALA A 118 -1.66 -5.44 -28.12
CA ALA A 118 -3.07 -5.74 -28.30
C ALA A 118 -3.92 -5.42 -27.06
N ILE A 119 -3.30 -5.36 -25.87
CA ILE A 119 -3.98 -5.17 -24.59
C ILE A 119 -4.38 -3.70 -24.44
N ASN A 120 -5.69 -3.44 -24.35
CA ASN A 120 -6.24 -2.09 -24.14
C ASN A 120 -6.53 -1.81 -22.67
N ARG A 121 -6.86 -2.85 -21.91
CA ARG A 121 -7.16 -2.73 -20.48
C ARG A 121 -6.91 -4.05 -19.77
N ILE A 122 -6.70 -3.94 -18.47
CA ILE A 122 -6.56 -5.08 -17.56
C ILE A 122 -7.65 -4.94 -16.51
N ILE A 123 -8.35 -6.04 -16.23
CA ILE A 123 -9.42 -6.05 -15.23
C ILE A 123 -8.97 -6.93 -14.07
N LEU A 124 -8.84 -6.33 -12.89
CA LEU A 124 -8.67 -7.04 -11.63
C LEU A 124 -10.06 -7.26 -11.02
N LEU A 125 -10.44 -8.52 -10.86
CA LEU A 125 -11.67 -8.94 -10.19
C LEU A 125 -11.31 -9.58 -8.85
N SER A 126 -11.89 -9.06 -7.76
CA SER A 126 -11.94 -9.74 -6.46
C SER A 126 -13.36 -10.26 -6.24
N VAL A 127 -13.49 -11.56 -6.02
CA VAL A 127 -14.73 -12.25 -5.65
C VAL A 127 -14.69 -12.50 -4.16
N LEU A 128 -15.59 -11.85 -3.41
CA LEU A 128 -15.73 -12.05 -1.96
C LEU A 128 -16.94 -12.93 -1.70
N THR A 129 -16.69 -14.15 -1.24
CA THR A 129 -17.73 -15.11 -0.87
C THR A 129 -17.93 -15.04 0.65
N TRP A 130 -19.09 -14.57 1.07
CA TRP A 130 -19.44 -14.37 2.48
C TRP A 130 -20.11 -15.59 3.08
N HIS A 131 -19.79 -15.87 4.34
CA HIS A 131 -20.30 -16.96 5.14
C HIS A 131 -20.64 -16.46 6.54
N LYS A 132 -21.65 -17.05 7.17
CA LYS A 132 -21.93 -16.78 8.59
C LYS A 132 -20.76 -17.25 9.44
N GLU A 133 -20.32 -16.42 10.38
CA GLU A 133 -19.27 -16.78 11.33
C GLU A 133 -19.77 -17.93 12.22
N GLN A 134 -18.91 -18.92 12.48
CA GLN A 134 -19.16 -20.01 13.42
C GLN A 134 -18.20 -19.87 14.60
N ASP A 135 -18.66 -20.20 15.81
CA ASP A 135 -17.91 -20.03 17.06
C ASP A 135 -16.58 -20.80 17.13
N VAL A 136 -16.33 -21.72 16.20
CA VAL A 136 -15.13 -22.55 16.14
C VAL A 136 -14.47 -22.41 14.76
N LEU A 137 -13.49 -21.53 14.66
CA LEU A 137 -12.57 -21.44 13.51
C LEU A 137 -11.58 -22.62 13.53
N THR A 138 -12.05 -23.84 13.28
CA THR A 138 -11.15 -24.97 13.01
C THR A 138 -10.69 -24.93 11.56
N ALA A 139 -9.39 -25.20 11.37
CA ALA A 139 -8.73 -25.06 10.08
C ALA A 139 -9.42 -25.87 8.97
N ALA A 140 -9.64 -25.17 7.85
CA ALA A 140 -9.79 -25.66 6.48
C ALA A 140 -11.18 -26.04 5.92
N SER A 141 -12.24 -26.36 6.67
CA SER A 141 -13.46 -26.90 6.03
C SER A 141 -14.82 -26.30 6.39
N ASN A 142 -14.96 -25.54 7.48
CA ASN A 142 -16.29 -25.10 7.94
C ASN A 142 -16.42 -23.57 7.94
N LEU A 143 -16.35 -22.97 6.75
CA LEU A 143 -16.99 -21.66 6.60
C LEU A 143 -18.48 -21.88 6.85
N GLY A 144 -19.13 -21.06 7.67
CA GLY A 144 -20.55 -21.24 7.96
C GLY A 144 -21.45 -21.06 6.74
N GLU A 145 -22.76 -20.99 6.98
CA GLU A 145 -23.76 -20.90 5.91
C GLU A 145 -23.45 -19.76 4.94
N TYR A 146 -23.45 -20.04 3.63
CA TYR A 146 -23.21 -19.04 2.59
C TYR A 146 -24.22 -17.89 2.68
N GLN A 147 -23.72 -16.65 2.68
CA GLN A 147 -24.52 -15.43 2.82
C GLN A 147 -24.57 -14.59 1.54
N GLY A 148 -23.79 -14.93 0.52
CA GLY A 148 -23.76 -14.20 -0.74
C GLY A 148 -22.36 -13.92 -1.27
N THR A 149 -22.33 -13.33 -2.45
CA THR A 149 -21.09 -12.96 -3.13
C THR A 149 -21.10 -11.46 -3.45
N ASP A 150 -20.02 -10.77 -3.11
CA ASP A 150 -19.76 -9.40 -3.54
C ASP A 150 -18.62 -9.41 -4.59
N LEU A 151 -18.71 -8.51 -5.57
CA LEU A 151 -17.68 -8.36 -6.61
C LEU A 151 -17.03 -6.99 -6.50
N GLU A 152 -15.69 -6.96 -6.46
CA GLU A 152 -14.90 -5.74 -6.57
C GLU A 152 -14.10 -5.79 -7.88
N ILE A 153 -14.35 -4.84 -8.76
CA ILE A 153 -13.77 -4.81 -10.10
C ILE A 153 -12.95 -3.53 -10.24
N ILE A 154 -11.69 -3.65 -10.62
CA ILE A 154 -10.86 -2.52 -11.02
C ILE A 154 -10.51 -2.69 -12.49
N ILE A 155 -10.91 -1.73 -13.31
CA ILE A 155 -10.57 -1.65 -14.73
C ILE A 155 -9.40 -0.68 -14.86
N TYR A 156 -8.23 -1.22 -15.16
CA TYR A 156 -7.03 -0.49 -15.50
C TYR A 156 -7.00 -0.22 -17.00
N GLN A 157 -7.36 0.98 -17.40
CA GLN A 157 -7.18 1.44 -18.77
C GLN A 157 -5.70 1.58 -19.12
N ALA A 158 -5.35 1.39 -20.39
CA ALA A 158 -3.98 1.57 -20.87
C ALA A 158 -3.39 2.93 -20.42
N PRO A 159 -2.13 2.93 -19.94
CA PRO A 159 -1.43 4.15 -19.57
C PRO A 159 -1.25 5.04 -20.81
N LYS A 160 -1.09 6.36 -20.62
CA LYS A 160 -0.91 7.30 -21.74
C LYS A 160 0.34 6.98 -22.58
N CYS A 161 1.38 6.47 -21.92
CA CYS A 161 2.62 6.04 -22.55
C CYS A 161 2.55 4.64 -23.20
N GLY A 162 1.46 3.89 -23.01
CA GLY A 162 1.36 2.49 -23.41
C GLY A 162 1.98 1.52 -22.40
N TRP A 163 1.52 0.26 -22.40
CA TRP A 163 1.94 -0.75 -21.41
C TRP A 163 3.43 -1.05 -21.43
N TYR A 164 4.02 -1.10 -22.63
CA TYR A 164 5.43 -1.37 -22.79
C TYR A 164 6.28 -0.27 -22.14
N GLU A 165 5.99 0.99 -22.45
CA GLU A 165 6.71 2.13 -21.86
C GLU A 165 6.54 2.15 -20.34
N LEU A 166 5.31 1.93 -19.84
CA LEU A 166 5.06 1.82 -18.40
C LEU A 166 5.96 0.74 -17.74
N LEU A 167 6.16 -0.42 -18.38
CA LEU A 167 6.99 -1.49 -17.83
C LEU A 167 8.47 -1.17 -17.80
N VAL A 168 9.00 -0.54 -18.85
CA VAL A 168 10.44 -0.29 -18.98
C VAL A 168 10.88 1.00 -18.30
N SER A 169 9.97 1.97 -18.16
CA SER A 169 10.28 3.29 -17.58
C SER A 169 10.02 3.35 -16.07
N THR A 170 9.34 2.37 -15.49
CA THR A 170 8.99 2.42 -14.07
C THR A 170 10.21 2.15 -13.20
N ASP A 171 10.49 3.10 -12.31
CA ASP A 171 11.42 2.96 -11.20
C ASP A 171 10.63 2.96 -9.88
N LEU A 172 10.76 1.86 -9.13
CA LEU A 172 10.10 1.66 -7.84
C LEU A 172 10.41 2.79 -6.85
N SER A 173 11.63 3.34 -6.88
CA SER A 173 12.04 4.39 -5.95
C SER A 173 11.51 5.77 -6.32
N LYS A 174 11.17 6.01 -7.60
CA LYS A 174 10.82 7.34 -8.11
C LYS A 174 9.35 7.50 -8.44
N ASN A 175 8.69 6.43 -8.84
CA ASN A 175 7.38 6.51 -9.48
C ASN A 175 6.27 5.85 -8.66
N VAL A 176 6.61 5.09 -7.63
CA VAL A 176 5.66 4.32 -6.83
C VAL A 176 5.60 4.90 -5.41
N PRO A 177 4.44 5.39 -4.97
CA PRO A 177 4.25 5.82 -3.60
C PRO A 177 4.42 4.63 -2.64
N ILE A 178 5.21 4.83 -1.58
CA ILE A 178 5.59 3.82 -0.59
C ILE A 178 4.35 3.25 0.12
N GLU A 179 3.33 4.07 0.38
CA GLU A 179 2.08 3.64 0.99
C GLU A 179 1.29 2.64 0.13
N ARG A 180 1.53 2.63 -1.19
CA ARG A 180 0.97 1.63 -2.11
C ARG A 180 1.80 0.36 -2.21
N MET A 181 2.88 0.26 -1.43
CA MET A 181 3.82 -0.86 -1.43
C MET A 181 3.88 -1.57 -0.08
N ILE A 182 2.83 -1.49 0.73
CA ILE A 182 2.81 -2.08 2.08
C ILE A 182 3.22 -3.56 2.06
N ASP A 183 2.84 -4.32 1.03
CA ASP A 183 3.20 -5.74 0.90
C ASP A 183 4.70 -5.94 0.59
N VAL A 184 5.29 -5.05 -0.18
CA VAL A 184 6.74 -5.08 -0.48
C VAL A 184 7.54 -4.74 0.78
N ILE A 185 7.03 -3.82 1.60
CA ILE A 185 7.70 -3.28 2.78
C ILE A 185 7.54 -4.21 3.99
N ILE A 186 6.30 -4.61 4.30
CA ILE A 186 5.96 -5.34 5.53
C ILE A 186 6.01 -6.84 5.32
N LEU A 187 5.42 -7.35 4.23
CA LEU A 187 5.32 -8.79 3.99
C LEU A 187 6.58 -9.35 3.33
N GLY A 188 7.53 -8.49 2.96
CA GLY A 188 8.75 -8.87 2.26
C GLY A 188 8.43 -9.62 0.97
N CYS A 189 7.39 -9.22 0.25
CA CYS A 189 7.01 -9.86 -1.00
C CYS A 189 8.13 -9.70 -2.04
N ARG A 190 8.55 -10.83 -2.64
CA ARG A 190 9.57 -10.88 -3.71
C ARG A 190 10.93 -10.27 -3.34
N PRO A 191 11.57 -10.65 -2.20
CA PRO A 191 12.83 -10.05 -1.79
C PRO A 191 13.99 -10.42 -2.73
N GLU A 192 13.79 -11.41 -3.59
CA GLU A 192 14.74 -11.81 -4.63
C GLU A 192 14.80 -10.82 -5.81
N ARG A 193 13.79 -9.95 -6.00
CA ARG A 193 13.77 -9.05 -7.15
C ARG A 193 14.78 -7.90 -7.00
N PRO A 194 15.64 -7.63 -8.01
CA PRO A 194 16.67 -6.60 -7.90
C PRO A 194 16.18 -5.17 -7.69
N ASP A 195 14.98 -4.83 -8.15
CA ASP A 195 14.35 -3.52 -7.92
C ASP A 195 13.85 -3.39 -6.48
N VAL A 196 13.23 -4.44 -5.93
CA VAL A 196 12.81 -4.52 -4.51
C VAL A 196 14.02 -4.43 -3.57
N GLN A 197 15.11 -5.15 -3.87
CA GLN A 197 16.35 -5.06 -3.08
C GLN A 197 16.95 -3.65 -3.06
N ARG A 198 16.96 -2.99 -4.22
CA ARG A 198 17.42 -1.59 -4.33
C ARG A 198 16.53 -0.66 -3.53
N PHE A 199 15.21 -0.81 -3.64
CA PHE A 199 14.25 -0.04 -2.85
C PHE A 199 14.50 -0.17 -1.34
N HIS A 200 14.64 -1.39 -0.82
CA HIS A 200 14.95 -1.63 0.60
C HIS A 200 16.32 -1.07 1.01
N ALA A 201 17.33 -1.21 0.15
CA ALA A 201 18.65 -0.65 0.41
C ALA A 201 18.62 0.88 0.51
N GLU A 202 17.82 1.55 -0.32
CA GLU A 202 17.64 3.01 -0.27
C GLU A 202 16.91 3.46 0.99
N LEU A 203 15.83 2.77 1.38
CA LEU A 203 15.15 3.04 2.65
C LEU A 203 16.09 2.88 3.86
N ASN A 204 16.90 1.82 3.88
CA ASN A 204 17.89 1.60 4.94
C ASN A 204 18.98 2.69 4.98
N LYS A 205 19.40 3.20 3.80
CA LYS A 205 20.34 4.33 3.73
C LYS A 205 19.73 5.59 4.34
N ILE A 206 18.47 5.91 4.02
CA ILE A 206 17.74 7.06 4.57
C ILE A 206 17.68 6.97 6.10
N ALA A 207 17.28 5.82 6.64
CA ALA A 207 17.23 5.62 8.10
C ALA A 207 18.60 5.75 8.76
N LYS A 208 19.64 5.16 8.16
CA LYS A 208 21.01 5.26 8.65
C LYS A 208 21.53 6.70 8.61
N GLU A 209 21.23 7.44 7.55
CA GLU A 209 21.62 8.84 7.41
C GLU A 209 20.98 9.70 8.51
N PHE A 210 19.67 9.61 8.69
CA PHE A 210 18.98 10.32 9.78
C PHE A 210 19.53 9.94 11.16
N SER A 211 19.70 8.63 11.42
CA SER A 211 20.23 8.13 12.69
C SER A 211 21.62 8.71 13.00
N THR A 212 22.52 8.71 12.01
CA THR A 212 23.93 9.11 12.21
C THR A 212 24.18 10.61 12.11
N GLN A 213 23.39 11.34 11.33
CA GLN A 213 23.62 12.77 11.06
C GLN A 213 22.73 13.70 11.87
N VAL A 214 21.58 13.24 12.35
CA VAL A 214 20.62 14.05 13.12
C VAL A 214 20.43 13.47 14.52
N TYR A 215 19.95 12.22 14.62
CA TYR A 215 19.58 11.63 15.90
C TYR A 215 20.76 11.54 16.89
N ALA A 216 21.84 10.86 16.47
CA ALA A 216 23.07 10.72 17.25
C ALA A 216 23.87 12.02 17.35
N LYS A 217 23.59 13.03 16.51
CA LYS A 217 24.26 14.35 16.53
C LYS A 217 23.46 15.41 17.28
N GLY A 218 22.96 15.02 18.46
CA GLY A 218 22.43 15.95 19.46
C GLY A 218 20.91 16.02 19.54
N LEU A 219 20.15 15.49 18.57
CA LEU A 219 18.68 15.50 18.65
C LEU A 219 18.21 14.67 19.84
N LYS A 220 18.77 13.46 20.05
CA LYS A 220 18.44 12.64 21.22
C LYS A 220 18.67 13.40 22.53
N ALA A 221 19.81 14.08 22.67
CA ALA A 221 20.13 14.83 23.88
C ALA A 221 19.18 16.02 24.12
N LEU A 222 18.57 16.59 23.08
CA LEU A 222 17.52 17.59 23.22
C LEU A 222 16.21 16.95 23.69
N ILE A 223 15.83 15.83 23.09
CA ILE A 223 14.62 15.07 23.49
C ILE A 223 14.72 14.60 24.95
N ASP A 224 15.87 14.02 25.36
CA ASP A 224 16.10 13.55 26.73
C ASP A 224 16.02 14.68 27.78
N ARG A 225 16.25 15.94 27.37
CA ARG A 225 16.16 17.13 28.22
C ARG A 225 14.77 17.78 28.23
N SER A 226 13.87 17.34 27.36
CA SER A 226 12.51 17.87 27.23
C SER A 226 11.74 17.72 28.55
N LYS A 227 10.93 18.73 28.90
CA LYS A 227 10.08 18.67 30.10
C LYS A 227 8.71 18.06 29.81
N ILE A 228 8.35 17.98 28.52
CA ILE A 228 7.11 17.40 28.05
C ILE A 228 7.39 16.29 27.03
N ARG A 229 6.36 15.51 26.68
CA ARG A 229 6.53 14.35 25.82
C ARG A 229 6.62 14.68 24.34
N GLY A 230 6.45 15.94 23.93
CA GLY A 230 6.42 16.37 22.54
C GLY A 230 7.35 17.55 22.28
N MET A 231 8.10 17.52 21.19
CA MET A 231 8.92 18.64 20.71
C MET A 231 8.74 18.84 19.21
N SER A 232 9.05 20.03 18.72
CA SER A 232 9.05 20.32 17.28
C SER A 232 10.02 21.43 16.90
N GLY A 233 10.43 21.46 15.63
CA GLY A 233 11.17 22.54 15.01
C GLY A 233 11.15 22.43 13.49
N THR A 234 11.54 23.48 12.78
CA THR A 234 11.53 23.49 11.30
C THR A 234 12.94 23.70 10.76
N PHE A 235 13.44 22.84 9.90
CA PHE A 235 14.81 22.89 9.36
C PHE A 235 14.76 22.83 7.84
N ASN A 236 15.23 23.87 7.14
CA ASN A 236 15.13 23.99 5.68
C ASN A 236 13.73 23.66 5.14
N GLY A 237 12.69 24.17 5.81
CA GLY A 237 11.29 23.92 5.44
C GLY A 237 10.81 22.47 5.64
N VAL A 238 11.54 21.63 6.38
CA VAL A 238 11.06 20.35 6.92
C VAL A 238 10.66 20.56 8.37
N GLU A 239 9.42 20.26 8.71
CA GLU A 239 9.00 20.19 10.11
C GLU A 239 9.46 18.86 10.70
N LEU A 240 10.20 18.91 11.81
CA LEU A 240 10.58 17.76 12.62
C LEU A 240 9.76 17.81 13.91
N MET A 241 9.10 16.70 14.23
CA MET A 241 8.35 16.50 15.47
C MET A 241 8.84 15.25 16.17
N SER A 242 8.92 15.27 17.49
CA SER A 242 9.14 14.06 18.29
C SER A 242 8.08 13.91 19.36
N TRP A 243 7.59 12.69 19.56
CA TRP A 243 6.75 12.37 20.71
C TRP A 243 7.04 10.98 21.28
N VAL A 244 6.67 10.76 22.54
CA VAL A 244 6.85 9.48 23.23
C VAL A 244 5.51 8.79 23.41
N ALA A 245 5.34 7.63 22.76
CA ALA A 245 4.16 6.79 22.87
C ALA A 245 4.56 5.32 23.09
N ALA A 246 3.93 4.68 24.08
CA ALA A 246 4.11 3.24 24.37
C ALA A 246 5.59 2.77 24.48
N GLY A 247 6.45 3.54 25.15
CA GLY A 247 7.87 3.21 25.35
C GLY A 247 8.73 3.38 24.09
N ARG A 248 8.25 4.15 23.10
CA ARG A 248 8.97 4.49 21.87
C ARG A 248 8.96 5.99 21.65
N VAL A 249 10.07 6.50 21.12
CA VAL A 249 10.14 7.86 20.58
C VAL A 249 9.82 7.77 19.09
N ALA A 250 8.74 8.43 18.67
CA ALA A 250 8.41 8.64 17.27
C ALA A 250 9.00 9.97 16.79
N LEU A 251 9.62 9.98 15.63
CA LEU A 251 10.30 11.14 15.04
C LEU A 251 9.76 11.36 13.62
N THR A 252 8.94 12.38 13.44
CA THR A 252 8.26 12.63 12.16
C THR A 252 8.82 13.84 11.46
N LEU A 253 9.20 13.64 10.20
CA LEU A 253 9.60 14.67 9.26
C LEU A 253 8.41 14.92 8.35
N GLN A 254 8.04 16.19 8.16
CA GLN A 254 6.89 16.55 7.34
C GLN A 254 7.20 17.73 6.42
N ARG A 255 6.75 17.64 5.17
CA ARG A 255 6.68 18.76 4.23
C ARG A 255 5.49 18.58 3.29
N GLY A 256 4.54 19.49 3.34
CA GLY A 256 3.32 19.39 2.54
C GLY A 256 2.53 18.12 2.89
N SER A 257 2.24 17.30 1.88
CA SER A 257 1.53 16.02 2.02
C SER A 257 2.42 14.81 2.29
N HIS A 258 3.74 15.01 2.37
CA HIS A 258 4.71 13.93 2.55
C HIS A 258 5.19 13.89 3.99
N ASP A 259 5.30 12.68 4.52
CA ASP A 259 5.83 12.45 5.85
C ASP A 259 6.70 11.20 5.93
N LEU A 260 7.58 11.21 6.93
CA LEU A 260 8.44 10.10 7.29
C LEU A 260 8.53 10.04 8.81
N THR A 261 8.04 8.96 9.39
CA THR A 261 8.16 8.68 10.81
C THR A 261 9.22 7.61 11.02
N PHE A 262 10.19 7.93 11.86
CA PHE A 262 11.07 6.95 12.48
C PHE A 262 10.56 6.57 13.88
N ALA A 263 10.88 5.36 14.32
CA ALA A 263 10.67 4.93 15.69
C ALA A 263 11.97 4.39 16.29
N VAL A 264 12.21 4.73 17.55
CA VAL A 264 13.32 4.22 18.35
C VAL A 264 12.79 3.86 19.73
N ALA A 265 13.28 2.77 20.33
CA ALA A 265 12.88 2.44 21.69
C ALA A 265 13.37 3.52 22.66
N GLU A 266 12.58 3.82 23.68
CA GLU A 266 12.96 4.79 24.69
C GLU A 266 14.27 4.37 25.37
N GLY A 267 15.27 5.26 25.38
CA GLY A 267 16.61 4.98 25.91
C GLY A 267 17.61 4.38 24.90
N GLU A 268 17.19 3.96 23.72
CA GLU A 268 18.12 3.50 22.67
C GLU A 268 18.78 4.67 21.93
N TYR A 269 20.03 4.46 21.48
CA TYR A 269 20.84 5.52 20.86
C TYR A 269 21.03 5.34 19.35
N TYR A 270 21.01 4.09 18.85
CA TYR A 270 21.48 3.77 17.50
C TYR A 270 20.43 3.14 16.58
N ASN A 271 19.41 2.49 17.14
CA ASN A 271 18.46 1.69 16.39
C ASN A 271 17.22 2.49 16.02
N VAL A 272 17.40 3.46 15.12
CA VAL A 272 16.30 4.21 14.53
C VAL A 272 15.73 3.40 13.36
N GLY A 273 14.50 2.90 13.51
CA GLY A 273 13.78 2.16 12.49
C GLY A 273 12.78 3.03 11.73
N LEU A 274 12.47 2.65 10.49
CA LEU A 274 11.37 3.25 9.73
C LEU A 274 10.03 2.76 10.30
N HIS A 275 9.09 3.66 10.54
CA HIS A 275 7.78 3.33 11.11
C HIS A 275 6.63 3.60 10.15
N SER A 276 6.54 4.80 9.58
CA SER A 276 5.51 5.16 8.59
C SER A 276 6.09 6.13 7.56
N MET A 277 5.54 6.12 6.35
CA MET A 277 6.01 6.93 5.22
C MET A 277 4.85 7.25 4.28
N SER A 278 4.83 8.46 3.75
CA SER A 278 3.88 8.93 2.72
C SER A 278 4.64 9.63 1.59
N GLY A 279 4.56 9.08 0.37
CA GLY A 279 5.30 9.57 -0.80
C GLY A 279 6.25 8.54 -1.41
N THR A 280 7.08 8.95 -2.35
CA THR A 280 8.09 8.12 -3.03
C THR A 280 9.42 8.10 -2.26
N VAL A 281 10.31 7.14 -2.54
CA VAL A 281 11.63 7.08 -1.90
C VAL A 281 12.44 8.34 -2.14
N GLU A 282 12.34 8.92 -3.34
CA GLU A 282 13.02 10.17 -3.69
C GLU A 282 12.53 11.36 -2.86
N GLU A 283 11.21 11.50 -2.68
CA GLU A 283 10.60 12.54 -1.84
C GLU A 283 11.00 12.37 -0.38
N ILE A 284 10.91 11.15 0.15
CA ILE A 284 11.32 10.82 1.52
C ILE A 284 12.83 11.08 1.74
N ARG A 285 13.67 10.75 0.76
CA ARG A 285 15.10 11.07 0.81
C ARG A 285 15.32 12.58 0.87
N SER A 286 14.60 13.36 0.07
CA SER A 286 14.70 14.82 0.09
C SER A 286 14.37 15.40 1.47
N LEU A 287 13.38 14.85 2.20
CA LEU A 287 13.08 15.28 3.57
C LEU A 287 14.30 15.10 4.49
N VAL A 288 14.95 13.94 4.44
CA VAL A 288 16.11 13.65 5.30
C VAL A 288 17.33 14.47 4.90
N VAL A 289 17.58 14.68 3.60
CA VAL A 289 18.70 15.50 3.12
C VAL A 289 18.54 16.95 3.58
N ASP A 290 17.36 17.53 3.40
CA ASP A 290 17.12 18.93 3.76
C ASP A 290 17.13 19.13 5.28
N LEU A 291 16.56 18.20 6.05
CA LEU A 291 16.66 18.21 7.50
C LEU A 291 18.12 18.12 7.95
N THR A 292 18.88 17.17 7.40
CA THR A 292 20.30 16.99 7.74
C THR A 292 21.12 18.24 7.46
N ALA A 293 20.88 18.88 6.31
CA ALA A 293 21.53 20.14 5.95
C ALA A 293 21.16 21.28 6.91
N GLY A 294 19.87 21.44 7.22
CA GLY A 294 19.40 22.46 8.16
C GLY A 294 19.90 22.22 9.58
N TRP A 295 19.95 20.97 10.04
CA TRP A 295 20.48 20.58 11.35
C TRP A 295 21.97 20.87 11.46
N SER A 296 22.74 20.49 10.44
CA SER A 296 24.21 20.62 10.44
C SER A 296 24.69 22.05 10.33
N ALA A 297 23.88 22.95 9.76
CA ALA A 297 24.19 24.39 9.67
C ALA A 297 24.15 25.11 11.02
N LEU A 298 23.50 24.52 12.02
CA LEU A 298 23.29 25.12 13.34
C LEU A 298 24.26 24.54 14.37
N ASN A 299 24.69 25.38 15.32
CA ASN A 299 25.38 24.93 16.52
C ASN A 299 24.38 24.39 17.58
N GLU A 300 24.88 23.86 18.70
CA GLU A 300 24.01 23.26 19.74
C GLU A 300 22.99 24.26 20.32
N ALA A 301 23.40 25.50 20.58
CA ALA A 301 22.52 26.51 21.16
C ALA A 301 21.40 26.90 20.19
N GLU A 302 21.73 27.06 18.91
CA GLU A 302 20.76 27.35 17.85
C GLU A 302 19.78 26.19 17.65
N ARG A 303 20.25 24.94 17.67
CA ARG A 303 19.37 23.75 17.63
C ARG A 303 18.40 23.72 18.80
N ALA A 304 18.88 24.00 20.01
CA ALA A 304 18.04 24.05 21.20
C ALA A 304 17.01 25.19 21.15
N GLN A 305 17.34 26.30 20.49
CA GLN A 305 16.40 27.39 20.27
C GLN A 305 15.35 27.05 19.20
N GLN A 306 15.73 26.30 18.17
CA GLN A 306 14.85 25.98 17.03
C GLN A 306 13.98 24.75 17.27
N TYR A 307 14.43 23.83 18.12
CA TYR A 307 13.74 22.60 18.48
C TYR A 307 13.27 22.66 19.94
N GLN A 308 11.99 22.95 20.16
CA GLN A 308 11.45 23.24 21.48
C GLN A 308 10.27 22.34 21.83
N ASP A 309 10.03 22.23 23.14
CA ASP A 309 8.83 21.66 23.76
C ASP A 309 7.55 22.19 23.08
N ASN A 310 6.73 21.27 22.57
CA ASN A 310 5.48 21.60 21.89
C ASN A 310 4.31 20.80 22.49
N GLN A 311 3.44 21.51 23.22
CA GLN A 311 2.29 20.93 23.89
C GLN A 311 1.31 20.26 22.91
N LYS A 312 1.16 20.80 21.69
CA LYS A 312 0.24 20.25 20.69
C LYS A 312 0.69 18.88 20.19
N VAL A 313 2.00 18.68 20.08
CA VAL A 313 2.61 17.39 19.72
C VAL A 313 2.53 16.40 20.87
N SER A 314 2.53 16.88 22.12
CA SER A 314 2.43 16.04 23.33
C SER A 314 1.06 15.39 23.56
N LEU A 315 0.04 15.74 22.77
CA LEU A 315 -1.31 15.19 22.87
C LEU A 315 -1.51 13.90 22.06
N PHE A 316 -0.50 13.51 21.27
CA PHE A 316 -0.45 12.27 20.50
C PHE A 316 0.35 11.19 21.26
#